data_AF-A0A7X7MQ90-F1
#
_entry.id   AF-A0A7X7MQ90-F1
#
_cell.length_a   1.000
_cell.length_b   1.000
_cell.length_c   1.000
_cell.angle_alpha   90.00
_cell.angle_beta   90.00
_cell.angle_gamma   90.00
#
_symmetry.space_group_name_H-M   'P 1'
#
loop_
_entity.id
_entity.type
_entity.pdbx_description
1 polymer ?
#
loop_
_entity_poly.entity_id
_entity_poly.type
_entity_poly.pdbx_seq_one_letter_code
_entity_poly.pdbx_strand_id
1 'polypeptide(L)'
;MRVLIIANRLPMKLTQSAGRIAFKRSEGGLATGLASLHTDVETHWLGWPGLHVEDDAQRTHITEVMSRHSFHPVFLTEQQIEEYYEGYCNNVVWPLCHYFFAYIQYDKKTWEAYLEVNRLFFEAAMKLIRPGDVVWIQDYQLMLLPGLLRQAMPSLSIGYFHHIPFPSFELFRVLPERADILRGLLGADLIGFHTPDYMRHFISAA
;
A
#
# COMPACT_ATOMS: atom_id res chain seq x y z
N MET A 1 -12.05 18.88 5.78
CA MET A 1 -11.80 17.42 5.83
C MET A 1 -10.58 17.16 4.98
N ARG A 2 -9.63 16.35 5.47
CA ARG A 2 -8.39 16.00 4.77
C ARG A 2 -8.33 14.49 4.61
N VAL A 3 -7.92 14.03 3.43
CA VAL A 3 -7.76 12.61 3.12
C VAL A 3 -6.29 12.31 2.89
N LEU A 4 -5.78 11.30 3.59
CA LEU A 4 -4.46 10.72 3.33
C LEU A 4 -4.65 9.39 2.60
N ILE A 5 -4.37 9.40 1.30
CA ILE A 5 -4.34 8.19 0.48
C ILE A 5 -2.99 7.52 0.68
N ILE A 6 -2.99 6.24 1.03
CA ILE A 6 -1.77 5.46 1.19
C ILE A 6 -1.81 4.29 0.22
N ALA A 7 -0.89 4.25 -0.73
CA ALA A 7 -0.79 3.20 -1.72
C ALA A 7 0.67 2.81 -1.93
N ASN A 8 0.92 1.60 -2.43
CA ASN A 8 2.28 1.13 -2.65
C ASN A 8 3.11 2.11 -3.50
N ARG A 9 2.54 2.68 -4.57
CA ARG A 9 3.24 3.64 -5.45
C ARG A 9 2.63 5.03 -5.38
N LEU A 10 3.49 6.03 -5.50
CA LEU A 10 3.07 7.41 -5.79
C LEU A 10 2.50 7.54 -7.21
N PRO A 11 1.62 8.52 -7.46
CA PRO A 11 1.11 8.83 -8.80
C PRO A 11 2.17 9.46 -9.73
N MET A 12 3.37 9.74 -9.20
CA MET A 12 4.55 10.13 -9.96
C MET A 12 5.72 9.19 -9.62
N LYS A 13 6.43 8.71 -10.64
CA LYS A 13 7.68 7.98 -10.52
C LYS A 13 8.85 8.91 -10.83
N LEU A 14 9.98 8.73 -10.14
CA LEU A 14 11.21 9.37 -10.58
C LEU A 14 11.79 8.58 -11.76
N THR A 15 12.46 9.30 -12.63
CA THR A 15 13.22 8.75 -13.75
C THR A 15 14.57 9.43 -13.73
N GLN A 16 15.63 8.66 -13.91
CA GLN A 16 16.98 9.22 -14.01
C GLN A 16 17.33 9.32 -15.49
N SER A 17 17.60 10.53 -15.97
CA SER A 17 18.07 10.76 -17.34
C SER A 17 19.23 11.74 -17.30
N ALA A 18 20.39 11.34 -17.85
CA ALA A 18 21.60 12.15 -17.93
C ALA A 18 22.02 12.79 -16.58
N GLY A 19 21.91 12.04 -15.48
CA GLY A 19 22.28 12.52 -14.14
C GLY A 19 21.28 13.48 -13.48
N ARG A 20 20.12 13.75 -14.12
CA ARG A 20 19.04 14.56 -13.55
C ARG A 20 17.83 13.70 -13.23
N ILE A 21 17.17 14.04 -12.13
CA ILE A 21 15.91 13.43 -11.70
C ILE A 21 14.77 14.13 -12.44
N ALA A 22 13.99 13.36 -13.20
CA ALA A 22 12.76 13.83 -13.82
C ALA A 22 11.56 13.09 -13.22
N PHE A 23 10.46 13.82 -13.01
CA PHE A 23 9.21 13.26 -12.52
C PHE A 23 8.32 12.89 -13.70
N LYS A 24 7.93 11.62 -13.80
CA LYS A 24 6.97 11.14 -14.81
C LYS A 24 5.73 10.62 -14.08
N ARG A 25 4.54 10.81 -14.66
CA ARG A 25 3.32 10.20 -14.14
C ARG A 25 3.47 8.68 -14.10
N SER A 26 3.08 8.06 -12.99
CA SER A 26 3.10 6.61 -12.84
C SER A 26 2.07 5.97 -13.77
N GLU A 27 2.44 4.83 -14.36
CA GLU A 27 1.53 3.98 -15.11
C GLU A 27 0.71 3.16 -14.09
N GLY A 28 -0.62 3.23 -14.13
CA GLY A 28 -1.47 2.48 -13.21
C GLY A 28 -2.93 2.91 -13.16
N GLY A 29 -3.83 1.92 -13.00
CA GLY A 29 -5.28 2.14 -12.89
C GLY A 29 -5.68 2.94 -11.65
N LEU A 30 -5.00 2.73 -10.52
CA LEU A 30 -5.31 3.41 -9.25
C LEU A 30 -5.14 4.93 -9.35
N ALA A 31 -3.97 5.41 -9.79
CA ALA A 31 -3.69 6.84 -9.89
C ALA A 31 -4.61 7.52 -10.92
N THR A 32 -4.98 6.81 -11.99
CA THR A 32 -5.92 7.31 -13.00
C THR A 32 -7.35 7.38 -12.44
N GLY A 33 -7.80 6.33 -11.76
CA GLY A 33 -9.12 6.28 -11.13
C GLY A 33 -9.28 7.33 -10.04
N LEU A 34 -8.29 7.47 -9.14
CA LEU A 34 -8.35 8.48 -8.08
C LEU A 34 -8.21 9.91 -8.61
N ALA A 35 -7.43 10.13 -9.69
CA ALA A 35 -7.36 11.45 -10.33
C ALA A 35 -8.67 11.87 -11.02
N SER A 36 -9.60 10.94 -11.28
CA SER A 36 -10.93 11.25 -11.80
C SER A 36 -11.94 11.71 -10.73
N LEU A 37 -11.59 11.56 -9.45
CA LEU A 37 -12.43 12.04 -8.36
C LEU A 37 -12.35 13.57 -8.31
N HIS A 38 -13.42 14.23 -8.75
CA HIS A 38 -13.60 15.66 -8.52
C HIS A 38 -14.03 15.87 -7.06
N THR A 39 -13.12 16.39 -6.25
CA THR A 39 -13.39 16.67 -4.84
C THR A 39 -12.66 17.93 -4.40
N ASP A 40 -13.33 18.75 -3.60
CA ASP A 40 -12.74 19.94 -2.95
C ASP A 40 -11.96 19.55 -1.67
N VAL A 41 -11.78 18.25 -1.42
CA VAL A 41 -11.12 17.72 -0.23
C VAL A 41 -9.60 17.79 -0.38
N GLU A 42 -8.94 18.40 0.61
CA GLU A 42 -7.47 18.40 0.73
C GLU A 42 -6.96 16.96 0.74
N THR A 43 -6.20 16.59 -0.29
CA THR A 43 -5.75 15.21 -0.49
C THR A 43 -4.23 15.14 -0.46
N HIS A 44 -3.72 14.23 0.36
CA HIS A 44 -2.31 13.87 0.43
C HIS A 44 -2.13 12.43 -0.03
N TRP A 45 -0.97 12.12 -0.61
CA TRP A 45 -0.64 10.77 -1.04
C TRP A 45 0.69 10.32 -0.45
N LEU A 46 0.69 9.17 0.23
CA LEU A 46 1.88 8.51 0.75
C LEU A 46 2.17 7.25 -0.09
N GLY A 47 3.41 7.05 -0.54
CA GLY A 47 3.78 5.89 -1.35
C GLY A 47 5.24 5.83 -1.74
N TRP A 48 5.68 4.71 -2.31
CA TRP A 48 7.03 4.56 -2.85
C TRP A 48 7.19 5.30 -4.19
N PRO A 49 8.28 6.07 -4.40
CA PRO A 49 8.53 6.86 -5.61
C PRO A 49 8.93 6.03 -6.85
N GLY A 50 8.99 4.69 -6.74
CA GLY A 50 9.21 3.79 -7.88
C GLY A 50 10.66 3.46 -8.22
N LEU A 51 11.63 3.89 -7.40
CA LEU A 51 13.05 3.51 -7.51
C LEU A 51 13.71 3.48 -6.13
N HIS A 52 14.82 2.77 -6.06
CA HIS A 52 15.77 2.90 -4.97
C HIS A 52 16.54 4.21 -5.08
N VAL A 53 16.74 4.89 -3.95
CA VAL A 53 17.54 6.12 -3.85
C VAL A 53 18.51 5.92 -2.70
N GLU A 54 19.81 5.86 -2.99
CA GLU A 54 20.87 5.66 -1.98
C GLU A 54 21.17 6.94 -1.21
N ASP A 55 21.33 8.06 -1.92
CA ASP A 55 21.83 9.32 -1.36
C ASP A 55 20.76 10.06 -0.53
N ASP A 56 21.10 10.40 0.72
CA ASP A 56 20.19 11.08 1.65
C ASP A 56 19.91 12.55 1.24
N ALA A 57 20.89 13.23 0.62
CA ALA A 57 20.67 14.57 0.08
C ALA A 57 19.65 14.51 -1.07
N GLN A 58 19.74 13.49 -1.92
CA GLN A 58 18.78 13.21 -2.99
C GLN A 58 17.39 12.90 -2.42
N ARG A 59 17.28 12.05 -1.40
CA ARG A 59 16.00 11.76 -0.72
C ARG A 59 15.36 13.02 -0.15
N THR A 60 16.16 13.88 0.46
CA THR A 60 15.70 15.17 1.00
C THR A 60 15.15 16.05 -0.12
N HIS A 61 15.91 16.21 -1.20
CA HIS A 61 15.47 17.00 -2.35
C HIS A 61 14.18 16.47 -2.99
N ILE A 62 14.07 15.15 -3.18
CA ILE A 62 12.85 14.51 -3.70
C ILE A 62 11.66 14.79 -2.79
N THR A 63 11.84 14.65 -1.47
CA THR A 63 10.79 14.89 -0.48
C THR A 63 10.30 16.33 -0.54
N GLU A 64 11.20 17.31 -0.63
CA GLU A 64 10.84 18.73 -0.77
C GLU A 64 10.04 19.02 -2.04
N VAL A 65 10.46 18.45 -3.17
CA VAL A 65 9.77 18.66 -4.46
C VAL A 65 8.40 18.00 -4.45
N MET A 66 8.29 16.76 -3.97
CA MET A 66 7.02 16.01 -3.91
C MET A 66 6.02 16.63 -2.93
N SER A 67 6.50 17.18 -1.81
CA SER A 67 5.65 17.83 -0.80
C SER A 67 4.89 19.03 -1.34
N ARG A 68 5.43 19.73 -2.36
CA ARG A 68 4.73 20.84 -3.06
C ARG A 68 3.48 20.38 -3.80
N HIS A 69 3.38 19.09 -4.09
CA HIS A 69 2.23 18.45 -4.73
C HIS A 69 1.45 17.55 -3.76
N SER A 70 1.65 17.70 -2.45
CA SER A 70 1.05 16.88 -1.41
C SER A 70 1.38 15.38 -1.52
N PHE A 71 2.51 15.04 -2.15
CA PHE A 71 3.03 13.68 -2.24
C PHE A 71 4.17 13.46 -1.24
N HIS A 72 4.13 12.32 -0.56
CA HIS A 72 5.02 11.96 0.53
C HIS A 72 5.70 10.63 0.19
N PRO A 73 7.01 10.61 -0.11
CA PRO A 73 7.70 9.39 -0.49
C PRO A 73 8.02 8.49 0.71
N VAL A 74 7.84 7.18 0.53
CA VAL A 74 8.42 6.13 1.37
C VAL A 74 9.56 5.50 0.59
N PHE A 75 10.80 5.71 1.05
CA PHE A 75 11.98 5.17 0.37
C PHE A 75 12.21 3.73 0.82
N LEU A 76 12.40 2.84 -0.17
CA LEU A 76 12.67 1.43 0.04
C LEU A 76 14.09 1.09 -0.44
N THR A 77 14.73 0.13 0.22
CA THR A 77 16.01 -0.45 -0.24
C THR A 77 15.78 -1.37 -1.45
N GLU A 78 16.83 -1.67 -2.21
CA GLU A 78 16.73 -2.66 -3.30
C GLU A 78 16.23 -4.01 -2.78
N GLN A 79 16.78 -4.46 -1.65
CA GLN A 79 16.36 -5.71 -1.01
C GLN A 79 14.88 -5.69 -0.60
N GLN A 80 14.38 -4.58 -0.03
CA GLN A 80 12.95 -4.45 0.30
C GLN A 80 12.08 -4.45 -0.97
N ILE A 81 12.53 -3.84 -2.07
CA ILE A 81 11.80 -3.88 -3.34
C ILE A 81 11.72 -5.33 -3.86
N GLU A 82 12.83 -6.06 -3.84
CA GLU A 82 12.88 -7.46 -4.28
C GLU A 82 12.04 -8.38 -3.39
N GLU A 83 12.21 -8.31 -2.08
CA GLU A 83 11.59 -9.28 -1.16
C GLU A 83 10.13 -8.95 -0.83
N TYR A 84 9.78 -7.67 -0.66
CA TYR A 84 8.39 -7.28 -0.37
C TYR A 84 7.54 -7.13 -1.63
N TYR A 85 8.00 -6.37 -2.63
CA TYR A 85 7.15 -6.03 -3.78
C TYR A 85 7.16 -7.15 -4.83
N GLU A 86 8.34 -7.58 -5.28
CA GLU A 86 8.39 -8.69 -6.23
C GLU A 86 8.15 -10.04 -5.52
N GLY A 87 8.68 -10.22 -4.32
CA GLY A 87 8.51 -11.43 -3.51
C GLY A 87 7.10 -11.60 -2.96
N TYR A 88 6.81 -11.04 -1.78
CA TYR A 88 5.54 -11.37 -1.12
C TYR A 88 4.31 -10.84 -1.87
N CYS A 89 4.34 -9.60 -2.34
CA CYS A 89 3.21 -9.00 -3.04
C CYS A 89 2.94 -9.73 -4.36
N ASN A 90 3.94 -9.82 -5.26
CA ASN A 90 3.72 -10.31 -6.62
C ASN A 90 3.90 -11.83 -6.79
N ASN A 91 4.69 -12.51 -5.96
CA ASN A 91 4.89 -13.97 -6.04
C ASN A 91 4.05 -14.78 -5.04
N VAL A 92 3.41 -14.14 -4.04
CA VAL A 92 2.54 -14.84 -3.06
C VAL A 92 1.11 -14.33 -3.14
N VAL A 93 0.87 -13.07 -2.78
CA VAL A 93 -0.49 -12.54 -2.62
C VAL A 93 -1.20 -12.41 -3.96
N TRP A 94 -0.54 -11.84 -4.97
CA TRP A 94 -1.13 -11.68 -6.30
C TRP A 94 -1.58 -13.02 -6.94
N PRO A 95 -0.73 -14.05 -7.08
CA PRO A 95 -1.15 -15.33 -7.66
C PRO A 95 -2.21 -16.04 -6.81
N LEU A 96 -2.12 -15.96 -5.47
CA LEU A 96 -3.15 -16.52 -4.58
C LEU A 96 -4.53 -15.91 -4.85
N CYS A 97 -4.60 -14.57 -4.89
CA CYS A 97 -5.84 -13.82 -5.11
C CYS A 97 -6.42 -14.04 -6.51
N HIS A 98 -5.57 -14.32 -7.51
CA HIS A 98 -5.98 -14.63 -8.88
C HIS A 98 -6.15 -16.14 -9.16
N TYR A 99 -6.20 -16.97 -8.12
CA TYR A 99 -6.42 -18.42 -8.23
C TYR A 99 -5.32 -19.16 -9.01
N PHE A 100 -4.14 -18.56 -9.14
CA PHE A 100 -2.96 -19.15 -9.76
C PHE A 100 -2.06 -19.82 -8.71
N PHE A 101 -2.62 -20.73 -7.91
CA PHE A 101 -1.93 -21.35 -6.77
C PHE A 101 -0.60 -22.05 -7.16
N ALA A 102 -0.50 -22.57 -8.38
CA ALA A 102 0.72 -23.22 -8.89
C ALA A 102 1.91 -22.24 -9.08
N TYR A 103 1.66 -20.92 -9.09
CA TYR A 103 2.68 -19.89 -9.22
C TYR A 103 3.05 -19.25 -7.87
N ILE A 104 2.48 -19.69 -6.75
CA ILE A 104 2.83 -19.17 -5.43
C ILE A 104 4.25 -19.61 -5.08
N GLN A 105 5.13 -18.64 -4.84
CA GLN A 105 6.49 -18.86 -4.35
C GLN A 105 6.62 -18.29 -2.94
N TYR A 106 6.30 -19.13 -1.95
CA TYR A 106 6.37 -18.72 -0.56
C TYR A 106 7.80 -18.85 -0.01
N ASP A 107 8.29 -17.77 0.60
CA ASP A 107 9.52 -17.75 1.39
C ASP A 107 9.30 -16.87 2.63
N LYS A 108 9.65 -17.39 3.82
CA LYS A 108 9.50 -16.67 5.10
C LYS A 108 10.19 -15.30 5.07
N LYS A 109 11.32 -15.16 4.37
CA LYS A 109 12.03 -13.87 4.27
C LYS A 109 11.19 -12.79 3.58
N THR A 110 10.39 -13.17 2.57
CA THR A 110 9.53 -12.23 1.84
C THR A 110 8.38 -11.75 2.73
N TRP A 111 7.87 -12.60 3.61
CA TRP A 111 6.91 -12.19 4.63
C TRP A 111 7.53 -11.23 5.64
N GLU A 112 8.76 -11.49 6.11
CA GLU A 112 9.47 -10.59 7.02
C GLU A 112 9.68 -9.20 6.38
N ALA A 113 10.08 -9.15 5.11
CA ALA A 113 10.16 -7.90 4.35
C ALA A 113 8.78 -7.22 4.22
N TYR A 114 7.70 -7.98 4.07
CA TYR A 114 6.34 -7.44 4.02
C TYR A 114 5.89 -6.80 5.34
N LEU A 115 6.23 -7.41 6.48
CA LEU A 115 6.06 -6.82 7.80
C LEU A 115 6.86 -5.51 7.93
N GLU A 116 8.14 -5.54 7.54
CA GLU A 116 9.05 -4.39 7.64
C GLU A 116 8.54 -3.21 6.82
N VAL A 117 8.19 -3.44 5.54
CA VAL A 117 7.72 -2.37 4.67
C VAL A 117 6.38 -1.81 5.15
N ASN A 118 5.42 -2.65 5.59
CA ASN A 118 4.19 -2.14 6.20
C ASN A 118 4.47 -1.26 7.44
N ARG A 119 5.52 -1.59 8.22
CA ARG A 119 5.95 -0.75 9.35
C ARG A 119 6.58 0.57 8.91
N LEU A 120 7.36 0.60 7.82
CA LEU A 120 7.88 1.85 7.24
C LEU A 120 6.75 2.77 6.77
N PHE A 121 5.73 2.20 6.12
CA PHE A 121 4.53 2.95 5.72
C PHE A 121 3.77 3.47 6.93
N PHE A 122 3.62 2.67 7.99
CA PHE A 122 3.03 3.10 9.26
C PHE A 122 3.80 4.28 9.87
N GLU A 123 5.13 4.18 9.99
CA GLU A 123 5.97 5.24 10.57
C GLU A 123 5.92 6.53 9.75
N ALA A 124 5.87 6.44 8.43
CA ALA A 124 5.72 7.59 7.56
C ALA A 124 4.31 8.21 7.65
N ALA A 125 3.26 7.38 7.72
CA ALA A 125 1.89 7.85 7.88
C ALA A 125 1.67 8.58 9.21
N MET A 126 2.21 8.05 10.31
CA MET A 126 2.06 8.65 11.65
C MET A 126 2.69 10.04 11.77
N LYS A 127 3.69 10.36 10.93
CA LYS A 127 4.27 11.72 10.83
C LYS A 127 3.35 12.72 10.12
N LEU A 128 2.40 12.24 9.32
CA LEU A 128 1.53 13.05 8.46
C LEU A 128 0.10 13.17 8.98
N ILE A 129 -0.40 12.14 9.67
CA ILE A 129 -1.78 12.06 10.15
C ILE A 129 -2.02 13.12 11.22
N ARG A 130 -3.16 13.82 11.08
CA ARG A 130 -3.68 14.78 12.05
C ARG A 130 -5.03 14.29 12.60
N PRO A 131 -5.43 14.72 13.81
CA PRO A 131 -6.76 14.44 14.33
C PRO A 131 -7.85 14.88 13.34
N GLY A 132 -8.79 13.99 13.03
CA GLY A 132 -9.88 14.24 12.07
C GLY A 132 -9.55 13.95 10.61
N ASP A 133 -8.32 13.50 10.29
CA ASP A 133 -8.00 12.99 8.96
C ASP A 133 -8.72 11.66 8.67
N VAL A 134 -9.09 11.46 7.40
CA VAL A 134 -9.52 10.17 6.88
C VAL A 134 -8.33 9.53 6.18
N VAL A 135 -7.93 8.34 6.63
CA VAL A 135 -6.87 7.56 5.99
C VAL A 135 -7.50 6.54 5.06
N TRP A 136 -7.08 6.53 3.80
CA TRP A 136 -7.59 5.62 2.79
C TRP A 136 -6.48 4.77 2.19
N ILE A 137 -6.36 3.55 2.69
CA ILE A 137 -5.31 2.58 2.33
C ILE A 137 -5.74 1.80 1.09
N GLN A 138 -4.81 1.63 0.17
CA GLN A 138 -5.04 0.99 -1.10
C GLN A 138 -4.26 -0.31 -1.20
N ASP A 139 -5.01 -1.35 -1.51
CA ASP A 139 -4.56 -2.56 -2.18
C ASP A 139 -3.71 -3.54 -1.36
N TYR A 140 -3.47 -4.71 -1.96
CA TYR A 140 -2.94 -5.90 -1.33
C TYR A 140 -1.51 -5.79 -0.78
N GLN A 141 -0.78 -4.71 -1.10
CA GLN A 141 0.57 -4.53 -0.59
C GLN A 141 0.59 -3.97 0.84
N LEU A 142 -0.53 -3.39 1.31
CA LEU A 142 -0.60 -2.68 2.60
C LEU A 142 -1.69 -3.25 3.52
N MET A 143 -1.94 -4.56 3.47
CA MET A 143 -3.03 -5.20 4.23
C MET A 143 -2.84 -5.16 5.76
N LEU A 144 -1.63 -4.90 6.26
CA LEU A 144 -1.35 -4.84 7.70
C LEU A 144 -1.50 -3.42 8.26
N LEU A 145 -1.36 -2.43 7.39
CA LEU A 145 -1.36 -1.03 7.77
C LEU A 145 -2.63 -0.57 8.51
N PRO A 146 -3.87 -1.01 8.16
CA PRO A 146 -5.05 -0.57 8.90
C PRO A 146 -5.00 -0.97 10.37
N GLY A 147 -4.60 -2.22 10.66
CA GLY A 147 -4.43 -2.73 12.03
C GLY A 147 -3.33 -2.00 12.80
N LEU A 148 -2.19 -1.74 12.18
CA LEU A 148 -1.09 -0.97 12.79
C LEU A 148 -1.55 0.45 13.18
N LEU A 149 -2.25 1.14 12.27
CA LEU A 149 -2.77 2.49 12.54
C LEU A 149 -3.85 2.50 13.61
N ARG A 150 -4.79 1.54 13.59
CA ARG A 150 -5.85 1.43 14.61
C ARG A 150 -5.28 1.24 16.01
N GLN A 151 -4.23 0.43 16.15
CA GLN A 151 -3.56 0.21 17.44
C GLN A 151 -2.92 1.49 17.97
N ALA A 152 -2.31 2.30 17.10
CA ALA A 152 -1.66 3.55 17.50
C ALA A 152 -2.65 4.70 17.72
N MET A 153 -3.72 4.77 16.94
CA MET A 153 -4.72 5.83 17.00
C MET A 153 -6.15 5.26 16.90
N PRO A 154 -6.74 4.83 18.04
CA PRO A 154 -8.04 4.16 18.07
C PRO A 154 -9.22 4.96 17.52
N SER A 155 -9.13 6.29 17.45
CA SER A 155 -10.17 7.20 16.93
C SER A 155 -9.99 7.58 15.45
N LEU A 156 -8.95 7.09 14.78
CA LEU A 156 -8.67 7.42 13.38
C LEU A 156 -9.76 6.85 12.47
N SER A 157 -10.18 7.60 11.45
CA SER A 157 -11.07 7.08 10.41
C SER A 157 -10.25 6.38 9.33
N ILE A 158 -10.40 5.07 9.19
CA ILE A 158 -9.57 4.23 8.32
C ILE A 158 -10.46 3.50 7.30
N GLY A 159 -10.29 3.82 6.03
CA GLY A 159 -10.82 3.04 4.91
C GLY A 159 -9.72 2.20 4.27
N TYR A 160 -10.08 1.00 3.81
CA TYR A 160 -9.24 0.14 2.99
C TYR A 160 -10.01 -0.27 1.72
N PHE A 161 -9.33 -0.32 0.58
CA PHE A 161 -9.92 -0.82 -0.66
C PHE A 161 -9.00 -1.85 -1.35
N HIS A 162 -9.55 -3.02 -1.69
CA HIS A 162 -8.83 -4.09 -2.37
C HIS A 162 -9.11 -4.05 -3.88
N HIS A 163 -8.08 -3.82 -4.70
CA HIS A 163 -8.24 -3.62 -6.15
C HIS A 163 -8.21 -4.92 -6.95
N ILE A 164 -7.84 -6.01 -6.31
CA ILE A 164 -7.76 -7.34 -6.92
C ILE A 164 -8.91 -8.23 -6.40
N PRO A 165 -9.15 -9.41 -7.01
CA PRO A 165 -10.10 -10.37 -6.45
C PRO A 165 -9.67 -10.79 -5.05
N PHE A 166 -10.62 -10.95 -4.13
CA PHE A 166 -10.33 -11.62 -2.86
C PHE A 166 -10.63 -13.13 -3.02
N PRO A 167 -9.69 -14.03 -2.72
CA PRO A 167 -9.84 -15.45 -3.01
C PRO A 167 -10.83 -16.12 -2.04
N SER A 168 -11.47 -17.20 -2.49
CA SER A 168 -12.29 -18.05 -1.63
C SER A 168 -11.51 -18.55 -0.41
N PHE A 169 -12.20 -18.81 0.70
CA PHE A 169 -11.59 -19.31 1.93
C PHE A 169 -10.72 -20.56 1.72
N GLU A 170 -11.14 -21.47 0.84
CA GLU A 170 -10.39 -22.71 0.54
C GLU A 170 -8.99 -22.45 -0.01
N LEU A 171 -8.79 -21.35 -0.75
CA LEU A 171 -7.47 -20.91 -1.19
C LEU A 171 -6.80 -20.04 -0.14
N PHE A 172 -7.53 -19.08 0.44
CA PHE A 172 -6.95 -18.14 1.41
C PHE A 172 -6.35 -18.86 2.63
N ARG A 173 -6.95 -19.97 3.08
CA ARG A 173 -6.47 -20.75 4.23
C ARG A 173 -5.09 -21.39 4.02
N VAL A 174 -4.62 -21.50 2.78
CA VAL A 174 -3.29 -22.03 2.44
C VAL A 174 -2.19 -21.07 2.91
N LEU A 175 -2.48 -19.77 3.01
CA LEU A 175 -1.52 -18.78 3.45
C LEU A 175 -1.24 -18.95 4.96
N PRO A 176 0.02 -19.16 5.38
CA PRO A 176 0.33 -19.34 6.79
C PRO A 176 -0.01 -18.09 7.62
N GLU A 177 0.17 -16.90 7.07
CA GLU A 177 -0.03 -15.59 7.71
C GLU A 177 -1.47 -15.06 7.60
N ARG A 178 -2.41 -15.88 7.12
CA ARG A 178 -3.81 -15.48 6.91
C ARG A 178 -4.42 -14.72 8.08
N ALA A 179 -4.11 -15.14 9.31
CA ALA A 179 -4.65 -14.54 10.53
C ALA A 179 -4.08 -13.14 10.78
N ASP A 180 -2.80 -12.91 10.46
CA ASP A 180 -2.17 -11.58 10.58
C ASP A 180 -2.71 -10.62 9.52
N ILE A 181 -2.90 -11.10 8.28
CA ILE A 181 -3.49 -10.32 7.21
C ILE A 181 -4.94 -9.92 7.53
N LEU A 182 -5.77 -10.86 7.98
CA LEU A 182 -7.15 -10.56 8.37
C LEU A 182 -7.20 -9.59 9.55
N ARG A 183 -6.37 -9.79 10.59
CA ARG A 183 -6.25 -8.84 11.71
C ARG A 183 -5.81 -7.45 11.25
N GLY A 184 -4.91 -7.38 10.27
CA GLY A 184 -4.49 -6.15 9.63
C GLY A 184 -5.67 -5.42 8.97
N LEU A 185 -6.42 -6.12 8.11
CA LEU A 185 -7.55 -5.55 7.39
C LEU A 185 -8.68 -5.12 8.32
N LEU A 186 -8.99 -5.91 9.35
CA LEU A 186 -10.03 -5.64 10.35
C LEU A 186 -9.74 -4.44 11.26
N GLY A 187 -8.57 -3.78 11.11
CA GLY A 187 -8.33 -2.47 11.73
C GLY A 187 -9.08 -1.30 11.05
N ALA A 188 -9.55 -1.50 9.81
CA ALA A 188 -10.29 -0.49 9.06
C ALA A 188 -11.76 -0.37 9.54
N ASP A 189 -12.31 0.84 9.49
CA ASP A 189 -13.75 1.09 9.69
C ASP A 189 -14.58 0.67 8.47
N LEU A 190 -13.98 0.74 7.29
CA LEU A 190 -14.60 0.38 6.01
C LEU A 190 -13.61 -0.40 5.13
N ILE A 191 -14.03 -1.57 4.67
CA ILE A 191 -13.29 -2.41 3.72
C ILE A 191 -14.11 -2.51 2.43
N GLY A 192 -13.58 -1.99 1.33
CA GLY A 192 -14.21 -1.98 0.02
C GLY A 192 -13.59 -2.97 -0.96
N PHE A 193 -14.43 -3.48 -1.86
CA PHE A 193 -14.07 -4.36 -2.96
C PHE A 193 -14.80 -3.93 -4.24
N HIS A 194 -14.28 -4.34 -5.40
CA HIS A 194 -14.95 -4.04 -6.69
C HIS A 194 -16.29 -4.75 -6.88
N THR A 195 -16.48 -5.95 -6.31
CA THR A 195 -17.69 -6.75 -6.51
C THR A 195 -18.22 -7.30 -5.18
N PRO A 196 -19.54 -7.57 -5.09
CA PRO A 196 -20.11 -8.27 -3.94
C PRO A 196 -19.52 -9.66 -3.71
N ASP A 197 -18.99 -10.31 -4.74
CA ASP A 197 -18.47 -11.68 -4.67
C ASP A 197 -17.14 -11.71 -3.90
N TYR A 198 -16.26 -10.74 -4.16
CA TYR A 198 -15.00 -10.60 -3.42
C TYR A 198 -15.27 -10.29 -1.94
N MET A 199 -16.26 -9.43 -1.66
CA MET A 199 -16.71 -9.16 -0.30
C MET A 199 -17.22 -10.44 0.39
N ARG A 200 -18.02 -11.27 -0.29
CA ARG A 200 -18.49 -12.55 0.29
C ARG A 200 -17.34 -13.50 0.61
N HIS A 201 -16.32 -13.58 -0.25
CA HIS A 201 -15.13 -14.36 0.03
C HIS A 201 -14.34 -13.84 1.23
N PHE A 202 -14.20 -12.52 1.36
CA PHE A 202 -13.59 -11.90 2.54
C PHE A 202 -14.36 -12.23 3.82
N ILE A 203 -15.69 -12.08 3.84
CA ILE A 203 -16.53 -12.41 5.00
C ILE A 203 -16.41 -13.89 5.37
N SER A 204 -16.28 -14.79 4.39
CA SER A 204 -16.07 -16.21 4.66
C SER A 204 -14.70 -16.54 5.26
N ALA A 205 -13.72 -15.64 5.12
CA ALA A 205 -12.36 -15.84 5.60
C ALA A 205 -12.09 -15.16 6.95
N ALA A 206 -12.72 -14.01 7.21
CA ALA A 206 -12.59 -13.20 8.42
C ALA A 206 -13.29 -13.81 9.64
#